data_AF-A0A0Q6K0V3-F1
#
_entry.id   AF-A0A0Q6K0V3-F1
#
_cell.length_a   1.000
_cell.length_b   1.000
_cell.length_c   1.000
_cell.angle_alpha   90.00
_cell.angle_beta   90.00
_cell.angle_gamma   90.00
#
_symmetry.space_group_name_H-M   'P 1'
#
loop_
_entity.id
_entity.type
_entity.pdbx_description
1 polymer ?
#
loop_
_entity_poly.entity_id
_entity_poly.type
_entity_poly.pdbx_seq_one_letter_code
_entity_poly.pdbx_strand_id
1 'polypeptide(L)'
;MRVSSRAPIGYDDTCASGERRFLSPSAAARFAVSHAAALDAGVPGITVTIAVEGHDEVCVSGTAGEIACALAAMAIYSAGVRTARIPAPDYLRAAVDEVTLPIQWQGSAGVEAGVDMRVLSTRPDPLPYSTLLLGHWAPDLAHRLAHDLARSITERSGRRSPVTVTYLPDQGRYEITHPDPISDADADAVARYIRITRLRANLGALDPVADADCAVGLAAELHVLESYSRRVPSTDDRTVR
;
A
#
# COMPACT_ATOMS: atom_id res chain seq x y z
N MET A 1 -2.99 -1.82 -21.51
CA MET A 1 -2.08 -2.44 -20.52
C MET A 1 -2.69 -3.72 -20.01
N ARG A 2 -1.89 -4.74 -19.68
CA ARG A 2 -2.32 -6.01 -19.10
C ARG A 2 -1.59 -6.21 -17.78
N VAL A 3 -2.32 -6.63 -16.75
CA VAL A 3 -1.72 -7.07 -15.49
C VAL A 3 -1.97 -8.56 -15.36
N SER A 4 -0.92 -9.34 -15.14
CA SER A 4 -1.01 -10.73 -14.71
C SER A 4 -0.34 -10.87 -13.35
N SER A 5 -0.86 -11.78 -12.52
CA SER A 5 -0.22 -12.17 -11.28
C SER A 5 -0.12 -13.68 -11.22
N ARG A 6 1.03 -14.18 -10.78
CA ARG A 6 1.28 -15.60 -10.52
C ARG A 6 1.56 -15.75 -9.02
N ALA A 7 0.85 -16.66 -8.38
CA ALA A 7 1.19 -17.12 -7.03
C ALA A 7 2.55 -17.87 -7.07
N PRO A 8 3.22 -18.07 -5.92
CA PRO A 8 4.54 -18.68 -5.90
C PRO A 8 4.50 -20.10 -6.44
N ILE A 9 5.60 -20.53 -7.06
CA ILE A 9 5.78 -21.91 -7.54
C ILE A 9 5.97 -22.80 -6.32
N GLY A 10 4.87 -23.39 -5.83
CA GLY A 10 4.89 -24.28 -4.67
C GLY A 10 3.49 -24.71 -4.23
N TYR A 11 3.11 -25.91 -4.67
CA TYR A 11 1.89 -26.67 -4.36
C TYR A 11 0.54 -26.15 -4.93
N ASP A 12 -0.01 -27.03 -5.77
CA ASP A 12 -1.30 -27.06 -6.46
C ASP A 12 -1.48 -26.21 -7.72
N ASP A 13 -1.62 -26.93 -8.83
CA ASP A 13 -1.56 -26.48 -10.23
C ASP A 13 -2.89 -25.85 -10.69
N THR A 14 -3.54 -25.10 -9.81
CA THR A 14 -4.79 -24.35 -10.08
C THR A 14 -4.67 -22.88 -9.72
N CYS A 15 -3.48 -22.31 -9.94
CA CYS A 15 -3.21 -20.89 -9.70
C CYS A 15 -3.99 -19.99 -10.68
N ALA A 16 -5.02 -19.31 -10.18
CA ALA A 16 -5.82 -18.33 -10.91
C ALA A 16 -4.96 -17.15 -11.41
N SER A 17 -4.47 -17.26 -12.65
CA SER A 17 -3.85 -16.13 -13.37
C SER A 17 -4.95 -15.15 -13.80
N GLY A 18 -5.15 -14.10 -13.02
CA GLY A 18 -6.08 -13.03 -13.36
C GLY A 18 -5.50 -12.06 -14.39
N GLU A 19 -5.48 -12.40 -15.68
CA GLU A 19 -5.13 -11.41 -16.72
C GLU A 19 -6.24 -10.35 -16.80
N ARG A 20 -5.88 -9.07 -16.61
CA ARG A 20 -6.86 -7.96 -16.70
C ARG A 20 -6.31 -6.80 -17.51
N ARG A 21 -7.16 -6.24 -18.38
CA ARG A 21 -6.82 -5.10 -19.25
C ARG A 21 -7.20 -3.77 -18.61
N PHE A 22 -6.31 -2.78 -18.72
CA PHE A 22 -6.49 -1.43 -18.19
C PHE A 22 -6.19 -0.37 -19.25
N LEU A 23 -6.95 0.73 -19.16
CA LEU A 23 -6.86 1.90 -20.03
C LEU A 23 -5.76 2.89 -19.62
N SER A 24 -5.19 2.77 -18.41
CA SER A 24 -4.14 3.67 -17.93
C SER A 24 -3.12 2.97 -17.02
N PRO A 25 -1.87 3.47 -16.93
CA PRO A 25 -0.86 2.95 -16.03
C PRO A 25 -1.28 3.08 -14.56
N SER A 26 -1.89 4.20 -14.18
CA SER A 26 -2.37 4.38 -12.81
C SER A 26 -3.45 3.36 -12.43
N ALA A 27 -4.35 3.00 -13.34
CA ALA A 27 -5.35 1.96 -13.07
C ALA A 27 -4.71 0.56 -12.93
N ALA A 28 -3.74 0.25 -13.78
CA ALA A 28 -2.98 -1.00 -13.71
C ALA A 28 -2.21 -1.11 -12.38
N ALA A 29 -1.49 -0.06 -11.97
CA ALA A 29 -0.74 -0.02 -10.71
C ALA A 29 -1.65 -0.10 -9.49
N ARG A 30 -2.79 0.60 -9.50
CA ARG A 30 -3.81 0.51 -8.44
C ARG A 30 -4.28 -0.93 -8.27
N PHE A 31 -4.62 -1.59 -9.38
CA PHE A 31 -5.07 -2.97 -9.36
C PHE A 31 -3.97 -3.92 -8.87
N ALA A 32 -2.76 -3.81 -9.42
CA ALA A 32 -1.61 -4.62 -9.05
C ALA A 32 -1.35 -4.60 -7.53
N VAL A 33 -1.23 -3.41 -6.94
CA VAL A 33 -0.95 -3.26 -5.51
C VAL A 33 -2.12 -3.75 -4.66
N SER A 34 -3.37 -3.42 -5.04
CA SER A 34 -4.54 -3.86 -4.28
C SER A 34 -4.73 -5.38 -4.34
N HIS A 35 -4.46 -5.98 -5.49
CA HIS A 35 -4.54 -7.42 -5.69
C HIS A 35 -3.43 -8.14 -4.93
N ALA A 36 -2.20 -7.65 -5.02
CA ALA A 36 -1.08 -8.18 -4.25
C ALA A 36 -1.39 -8.13 -2.74
N ALA A 37 -1.85 -6.99 -2.23
CA ALA A 37 -2.19 -6.84 -0.81
C ALA A 37 -3.35 -7.74 -0.36
N ALA A 38 -4.25 -8.15 -1.26
CA ALA A 38 -5.30 -9.12 -0.96
C ALA A 38 -4.78 -10.57 -0.92
N LEU A 39 -3.71 -10.87 -1.67
CA LEU A 39 -3.05 -12.18 -1.70
C LEU A 39 -1.98 -12.37 -0.62
N ASP A 40 -1.44 -11.26 -0.08
CA ASP A 40 -0.33 -11.21 0.89
C ASP A 40 -0.69 -11.75 2.30
N ALA A 41 -1.74 -12.57 2.41
CA ALA A 41 -2.20 -13.23 3.64
C ALA A 41 -1.28 -14.39 4.07
N GLY A 42 0.04 -14.15 4.07
CA GLY A 42 1.07 -15.12 4.47
C GLY A 42 1.71 -15.89 3.31
N VAL A 43 1.49 -15.47 2.05
CA VAL A 43 2.10 -16.10 0.86
C VAL A 43 3.33 -15.28 0.43
N PRO A 44 4.56 -15.79 0.59
CA PRO A 44 5.75 -15.07 0.17
C PRO A 44 5.87 -15.07 -1.36
N GLY A 45 6.13 -13.91 -1.97
CA GLY A 45 6.62 -13.82 -3.34
C GLY A 45 5.52 -13.73 -4.40
N ILE A 46 4.68 -12.69 -4.31
CA ILE A 46 3.72 -12.35 -5.36
C ILE A 46 4.51 -11.74 -6.53
N THR A 47 4.26 -12.21 -7.74
CA THR A 47 4.79 -11.57 -8.95
C THR A 47 3.66 -10.86 -9.68
N VAL A 48 3.91 -9.61 -10.04
CA VAL A 48 3.04 -8.77 -10.86
C VAL A 48 3.80 -8.42 -12.13
N THR A 49 3.13 -8.64 -13.25
CA THR A 49 3.67 -8.26 -14.55
C THR A 49 2.69 -7.29 -15.22
N ILE A 50 3.18 -6.10 -15.57
CA ILE A 50 2.44 -5.05 -16.28
C ILE A 50 3.00 -4.92 -17.68
N ALA A 51 2.26 -5.45 -18.67
CA ALA A 51 2.60 -5.30 -20.08
C ALA A 51 1.87 -4.10 -20.70
N VAL A 52 2.60 -3.29 -21.45
CA VAL A 52 2.05 -2.17 -22.22
C VAL A 52 2.39 -2.39 -23.69
N GLU A 53 1.41 -2.29 -24.58
CA GLU A 53 1.67 -2.44 -26.01
C GLU A 53 2.67 -1.37 -26.47
N GLY A 54 3.75 -1.81 -27.12
CA GLY A 54 4.81 -0.93 -27.62
C GLY A 54 5.85 -0.48 -26.59
N HIS A 55 5.83 -1.00 -25.36
CA HIS A 55 6.84 -0.70 -24.33
C HIS A 55 7.33 -1.96 -23.63
N ASP A 56 8.47 -1.82 -22.93
CA ASP A 56 9.04 -2.89 -22.11
C ASP A 56 8.07 -3.31 -21.00
N GLU A 57 7.97 -4.63 -20.82
CA GLU A 57 7.18 -5.23 -19.76
C GLU A 57 7.80 -4.94 -18.39
N VAL A 58 6.97 -4.55 -17.43
CA VAL A 58 7.41 -4.29 -16.05
C VAL A 58 7.04 -5.50 -15.20
N CYS A 59 8.05 -6.24 -14.74
CA CYS A 59 7.86 -7.37 -13.84
C CYS A 59 8.48 -7.06 -12.46
N VAL A 60 7.65 -7.20 -11.43
CA VAL A 60 8.03 -6.93 -10.04
C VAL A 60 7.56 -8.11 -9.18
N SER A 61 8.42 -8.57 -8.28
CA SER A 61 8.10 -9.64 -7.34
C SER A 61 8.42 -9.20 -5.93
N GLY A 62 7.61 -9.62 -4.96
CA GLY A 62 7.85 -9.34 -3.55
C GLY A 62 6.56 -9.37 -2.72
N THR A 63 6.61 -8.71 -1.57
CA THR A 63 5.43 -8.35 -0.78
C THR A 63 4.59 -7.29 -1.53
N ALA A 64 3.38 -7.01 -1.03
CA ALA A 64 2.60 -5.90 -1.55
C ALA A 64 3.30 -4.55 -1.40
N GLY A 65 4.09 -4.36 -0.32
CA GLY A 65 4.85 -3.13 -0.08
C GLY A 65 6.06 -2.97 -1.00
N GLU A 66 6.78 -4.06 -1.29
CA GLU A 66 7.85 -4.07 -2.30
C GLU A 66 7.31 -3.71 -3.69
N ILE A 67 6.18 -4.31 -4.09
CA ILE A 67 5.52 -4.01 -5.36
C ILE A 67 5.07 -2.55 -5.42
N ALA A 68 4.48 -2.03 -4.34
CA ALA A 68 4.08 -0.63 -4.25
C ALA A 68 5.28 0.32 -4.41
N CYS A 69 6.40 0.06 -3.73
CA CYS A 69 7.61 0.89 -3.80
C CYS A 69 8.23 0.89 -5.20
N ALA A 70 8.37 -0.29 -5.81
CA ALA A 70 8.92 -0.43 -7.15
C ALA A 70 8.07 0.29 -8.21
N LEU A 71 6.73 0.11 -8.15
CA LEU A 71 5.83 0.79 -9.07
C LEU A 71 5.79 2.30 -8.81
N ALA A 72 5.78 2.74 -7.56
CA ALA A 72 5.74 4.17 -7.23
C ALA A 72 7.01 4.90 -7.67
N ALA A 73 8.16 4.21 -7.70
CA ALA A 73 9.39 4.75 -8.27
C ALA A 73 9.23 5.06 -9.76
N MET A 74 8.29 4.46 -10.49
CA MET A 74 8.03 4.79 -11.89
C MET A 74 6.91 5.84 -11.95
N ALA A 75 7.24 7.06 -12.40
CA ALA A 75 6.35 8.22 -12.31
C ALA A 75 4.92 7.96 -12.84
N ILE A 76 4.80 7.22 -13.95
CA ILE A 76 3.53 6.86 -14.60
C ILE A 76 2.59 6.02 -13.72
N TYR A 77 3.14 5.26 -12.77
CA TYR A 77 2.39 4.36 -11.89
C TYR A 77 2.12 4.95 -10.50
N SER A 78 2.88 5.97 -10.09
CA SER A 78 2.86 6.55 -8.74
C SER A 78 1.47 6.96 -8.23
N ALA A 79 0.66 7.63 -9.06
CA ALA A 79 -0.71 8.00 -8.70
C ALA A 79 -1.63 6.78 -8.48
N GLY A 80 -1.38 5.70 -9.22
CA GLY A 80 -2.08 4.43 -9.07
C GLY A 80 -1.78 3.77 -7.73
N VAL A 81 -0.50 3.72 -7.35
CA VAL A 81 -0.04 3.14 -6.08
C VAL A 81 -0.68 3.86 -4.89
N ARG A 82 -0.63 5.20 -4.86
CA ARG A 82 -1.18 5.99 -3.74
C ARG A 82 -2.69 5.85 -3.57
N THR A 83 -3.39 5.41 -4.62
CA THR A 83 -4.84 5.20 -4.61
C THR A 83 -5.22 3.71 -4.56
N ALA A 84 -4.24 2.83 -4.36
CA ALA A 84 -4.48 1.42 -4.13
C ALA A 84 -5.15 1.17 -2.79
N ARG A 85 -5.88 0.07 -2.70
CA ARG A 85 -6.58 -0.37 -1.50
C ARG A 85 -5.82 -1.53 -0.90
N ILE A 86 -5.38 -1.34 0.34
CA ILE A 86 -4.79 -2.42 1.13
C ILE A 86 -5.72 -2.71 2.31
N PRO A 87 -5.81 -3.98 2.73
CA PRO A 87 -6.59 -4.32 3.91
C PRO A 87 -5.99 -3.64 5.14
N ALA A 88 -6.87 -3.21 6.04
CA ALA A 88 -6.47 -2.87 7.39
C ALA A 88 -5.90 -4.12 8.10
N PRO A 89 -4.89 -3.96 8.96
CA PRO A 89 -4.40 -5.03 9.82
C PRO A 89 -5.51 -5.67 10.66
N ASP A 90 -5.41 -6.97 10.89
CA ASP A 90 -6.47 -7.73 11.59
C ASP A 90 -6.67 -7.30 13.04
N TYR A 91 -5.61 -6.84 13.72
CA TYR A 91 -5.74 -6.33 15.08
C TYR A 91 -6.62 -5.08 15.16
N LEU A 92 -6.74 -4.30 14.07
CA LEU A 92 -7.65 -3.14 14.03
C LEU A 92 -9.10 -3.59 13.92
N ARG A 93 -9.40 -4.62 13.13
CA ARG A 93 -10.75 -5.21 13.08
C ARG A 93 -11.13 -5.75 14.46
N ALA A 94 -10.23 -6.48 15.11
CA ALA A 94 -10.45 -7.00 16.46
C ALA A 94 -10.69 -5.88 17.50
N ALA A 95 -9.96 -4.76 17.41
CA ALA A 95 -10.17 -3.60 18.27
C ALA A 95 -11.54 -2.95 18.04
N VAL A 96 -11.95 -2.82 16.77
CA VAL A 96 -13.29 -2.28 16.42
C VAL A 96 -14.39 -3.20 16.94
N ASP A 97 -14.27 -4.50 16.72
CA ASP A 97 -15.28 -5.48 17.13
C ASP A 97 -15.47 -5.47 18.65
N GLU A 98 -14.37 -5.47 19.42
CA GLU A 98 -14.40 -5.38 20.88
C GLU A 98 -15.20 -4.16 21.38
N VAL A 99 -14.96 -3.01 20.76
CA VAL A 99 -15.51 -1.73 21.22
C VAL A 99 -16.95 -1.52 20.72
N THR A 100 -17.28 -2.01 19.52
CA THR A 100 -18.58 -1.71 18.87
C THR A 100 -19.65 -2.79 19.04
N LEU A 101 -19.29 -4.08 19.08
CA LEU A 101 -20.27 -5.18 19.18
C LEU A 101 -21.17 -5.10 20.43
N PRO A 102 -20.66 -4.79 21.64
CA PRO A 102 -21.51 -4.72 22.83
C PRO A 102 -22.64 -3.69 22.70
N ILE A 103 -22.39 -2.60 21.99
CA ILE A 103 -23.36 -1.51 21.81
C ILE A 103 -24.36 -1.83 20.70
N GLN A 104 -23.89 -2.47 19.62
CA GLN A 104 -24.76 -2.93 18.54
C GLN A 104 -25.79 -3.95 19.05
N TRP A 105 -25.39 -4.86 19.93
CA TRP A 105 -26.31 -5.83 20.54
C TRP A 105 -27.34 -5.21 21.49
N GLN A 106 -27.09 -4.02 22.01
CA GLN A 106 -28.03 -3.29 22.87
C GLN A 106 -29.13 -2.56 22.06
N GLY A 107 -29.09 -2.61 20.72
CA GLY A 107 -30.14 -2.03 19.87
C GLY A 107 -30.14 -0.49 19.82
N SER A 108 -29.10 0.17 20.36
CA SER A 108 -28.99 1.62 20.49
C SER A 108 -28.59 2.33 19.20
N ALA A 109 -29.04 1.86 18.02
CA ALA A 109 -28.83 2.53 16.74
C ALA A 109 -30.00 3.46 16.45
N GLY A 110 -30.11 4.53 17.25
CA GLY A 110 -31.09 5.60 17.03
C GLY A 110 -30.73 6.44 15.81
N VAL A 111 -31.72 6.72 14.96
CA VAL A 111 -31.65 7.51 13.73
C VAL A 111 -31.53 9.01 14.06
N GLU A 112 -30.45 9.42 14.71
CA GLU A 112 -30.07 10.83 14.82
C GLU A 112 -29.05 11.21 13.76
N ALA A 113 -28.78 12.51 13.62
CA ALA A 113 -27.65 13.02 12.84
C ALA A 113 -26.34 12.47 13.45
N GLY A 114 -25.93 11.31 12.96
CA GLY A 114 -24.78 10.59 13.49
C GLY A 114 -23.47 11.20 13.01
N VAL A 115 -22.46 11.12 13.88
CA VAL A 115 -21.07 11.48 13.59
C VAL A 115 -20.42 10.28 12.89
N ASP A 116 -19.82 10.50 11.72
CA ASP A 116 -19.07 9.46 11.01
C ASP A 116 -17.81 9.10 11.81
N MET A 117 -17.46 7.82 11.84
CA MET A 117 -16.26 7.34 12.50
C MET A 117 -15.43 6.49 11.54
N ARG A 118 -14.13 6.76 11.50
CA ARG A 118 -13.17 5.95 10.74
C ARG A 118 -11.84 5.80 11.46
N VAL A 119 -11.19 4.67 11.19
CA VAL A 119 -9.79 4.44 11.54
C VAL A 119 -8.96 4.55 10.28
N LEU A 120 -7.94 5.41 10.30
CA LEU A 120 -6.97 5.60 9.23
C LEU A 120 -5.64 4.99 9.67
N SER A 121 -5.21 3.92 9.02
CA SER A 121 -3.88 3.34 9.26
C SER A 121 -2.89 3.91 8.27
N THR A 122 -1.90 4.64 8.78
CA THR A 122 -0.89 5.32 7.98
C THR A 122 0.37 4.48 7.85
N ARG A 123 1.06 4.62 6.72
CA ARG A 123 2.32 3.95 6.40
C ARG A 123 3.28 4.96 5.77
N PRO A 124 4.59 4.72 5.73
CA PRO A 124 5.52 5.59 5.01
C PRO A 124 5.19 5.69 3.52
N ASP A 125 5.34 6.87 2.89
CA ASP A 125 5.25 7.01 1.42
C ASP A 125 6.29 6.08 0.76
N PRO A 126 5.94 5.33 -0.29
CA PRO A 126 4.74 5.44 -1.12
C PRO A 126 3.64 4.43 -0.78
N LEU A 127 3.76 3.74 0.35
CA LEU A 127 2.80 2.72 0.73
C LEU A 127 1.42 3.37 0.93
N PRO A 128 0.37 2.81 0.31
CA PRO A 128 -0.98 3.33 0.49
C PRO A 128 -1.40 3.25 1.96
N TYR A 129 -2.42 4.03 2.33
CA TYR A 129 -3.05 3.92 3.64
C TYR A 129 -4.19 2.91 3.59
N SER A 130 -4.59 2.39 4.74
CA SER A 130 -5.84 1.64 4.86
C SER A 130 -6.85 2.44 5.66
N THR A 131 -8.12 2.28 5.34
CA THR A 131 -9.22 2.96 6.04
C THR A 131 -10.27 1.94 6.40
N LEU A 132 -10.65 1.92 7.68
CA LEU A 132 -11.75 1.14 8.20
C LEU A 132 -12.89 2.10 8.56
N LEU A 133 -14.05 1.92 7.95
CA LEU A 133 -15.25 2.73 8.21
C LEU A 133 -16.06 2.06 9.31
N LEU A 134 -16.38 2.81 10.37
CA LEU A 134 -17.16 2.33 11.51
C LEU A 134 -18.63 2.77 11.43
N GLY A 135 -18.98 3.59 10.45
CA GLY A 135 -20.33 4.10 10.26
C GLY A 135 -20.64 5.30 11.15
N HIS A 136 -21.94 5.57 11.31
CA HIS A 136 -22.44 6.74 12.01
C HIS A 136 -22.87 6.39 13.43
N TRP A 137 -22.49 7.24 14.39
CA TRP A 137 -22.77 7.05 15.81
C TRP A 137 -23.36 8.31 16.43
N ALA A 138 -24.23 8.17 17.43
CA ALA A 138 -24.73 9.33 18.18
C ALA A 138 -23.54 10.15 18.74
N PRO A 139 -23.56 11.50 18.73
CA PRO A 139 -22.40 12.32 19.08
C PRO A 139 -21.74 11.95 20.42
N ASP A 140 -22.53 11.78 21.48
CA ASP A 140 -22.04 11.43 22.82
C ASP A 140 -21.38 10.03 22.86
N LEU A 141 -21.87 9.12 22.03
CA LEU A 141 -21.33 7.78 21.91
C LEU A 141 -20.07 7.79 21.04
N ALA A 142 -20.07 8.54 19.95
CA ALA A 142 -18.93 8.66 19.03
C ALA A 142 -17.68 9.18 19.75
N HIS A 143 -17.83 10.18 20.62
CA HIS A 143 -16.73 10.69 21.44
C HIS A 143 -16.11 9.59 22.32
N ARG A 144 -16.93 8.86 23.09
CA ARG A 144 -16.46 7.77 23.96
C ARG A 144 -15.82 6.64 23.15
N LEU A 145 -16.49 6.20 22.10
CA LEU A 145 -16.00 5.17 21.18
C LEU A 145 -14.64 5.53 20.59
N ALA A 146 -14.43 6.79 20.20
CA ALA A 146 -13.18 7.21 19.59
C ALA A 146 -12.00 7.06 20.57
N HIS A 147 -12.21 7.43 21.83
CA HIS A 147 -11.19 7.30 22.87
C HIS A 147 -10.97 5.85 23.33
N ASP A 148 -12.04 5.07 23.47
CA ASP A 148 -11.93 3.66 23.83
C ASP A 148 -11.25 2.84 22.72
N LEU A 149 -11.59 3.12 21.46
CA LEU A 149 -10.94 2.51 20.31
C LEU A 149 -9.47 2.92 20.20
N ALA A 150 -9.13 4.20 20.43
CA ALA A 150 -7.74 4.63 20.43
C ALA A 150 -6.90 3.91 21.50
N ARG A 151 -7.48 3.68 22.70
CA ARG A 151 -6.84 2.88 23.75
C ARG A 151 -6.65 1.43 23.33
N SER A 152 -7.73 0.80 22.86
CA SER A 152 -7.80 -0.59 22.39
C SER A 152 -6.80 -0.88 21.25
N ILE A 153 -6.66 0.05 20.30
CA ILE A 153 -5.66 -0.04 19.23
C ILE A 153 -4.24 0.11 19.79
N THR A 154 -4.00 1.09 20.66
CA THR A 154 -2.66 1.35 21.23
C THR A 154 -2.14 0.15 22.02
N GLU A 155 -3.01 -0.54 22.75
CA GLU A 155 -2.66 -1.74 23.50
C GLU A 155 -2.29 -2.90 22.56
N ARG A 156 -3.07 -3.10 21.49
CA ARG A 156 -2.84 -4.16 20.50
C ARG A 156 -1.66 -3.91 19.57
N SER A 157 -1.32 -2.65 19.30
CA SER A 157 -0.15 -2.28 18.47
C SER A 157 1.19 -2.37 19.23
N GLY A 158 1.17 -2.92 20.45
CA GLY A 158 2.38 -3.08 21.28
C GLY A 158 2.89 -1.77 21.86
N ARG A 159 2.02 -0.74 21.98
CA ARG A 159 2.32 0.59 22.54
C ARG A 159 3.43 1.37 21.82
N ARG A 160 3.81 0.97 20.60
CA ARG A 160 4.97 1.53 19.88
C ARG A 160 4.69 2.87 19.23
N SER A 161 3.44 3.22 18.97
CA SER A 161 3.08 4.49 18.34
C SER A 161 1.73 4.99 18.88
N PRO A 162 1.64 6.25 19.35
CA PRO A 162 0.42 6.78 19.91
C PRO A 162 -0.62 6.97 18.80
N VAL A 163 -1.82 6.42 19.03
CA VAL A 163 -2.99 6.71 18.21
C VAL A 163 -3.42 8.15 18.44
N THR A 164 -3.78 8.86 17.37
CA THR A 164 -4.33 10.22 17.44
C THR A 164 -5.81 10.19 17.11
N VAL A 165 -6.62 10.79 17.98
CA VAL A 165 -8.05 11.02 17.72
C VAL A 165 -8.22 12.47 17.30
N THR A 166 -8.84 12.71 16.15
CA THR A 166 -9.14 14.04 15.64
C THR A 166 -10.61 14.15 15.30
N TYR A 167 -11.27 15.15 15.87
CA TYR A 167 -12.62 15.52 15.44
C TYR A 167 -12.53 16.56 14.31
N LEU A 168 -13.17 16.28 13.19
CA LEU A 168 -13.24 17.12 12.01
C LEU A 168 -14.65 17.75 11.95
N PRO A 169 -14.86 18.94 12.55
CA PRO A 169 -16.20 19.49 12.75
C PRO A 169 -16.92 19.78 11.43
N ASP A 170 -16.20 20.28 10.41
CA ASP A 170 -16.75 20.58 9.09
C ASP A 170 -17.26 19.34 8.34
N GLN A 171 -16.89 18.15 8.81
CA GLN A 171 -17.22 16.87 8.21
C GLN A 171 -18.11 16.02 9.11
N GLY A 172 -18.41 16.48 10.33
CA GLY A 172 -19.13 15.69 11.34
C GLY A 172 -18.48 14.34 11.57
N ARG A 173 -17.14 14.28 11.72
CA ARG A 173 -16.39 13.02 11.71
C ARG A 173 -15.33 12.93 12.80
N TYR A 174 -15.24 11.78 13.46
CA TYR A 174 -14.04 11.36 14.17
C TYR A 174 -13.12 10.54 13.25
N GLU A 175 -11.87 10.97 13.17
CA GLU A 175 -10.79 10.23 12.53
C GLU A 175 -9.79 9.75 13.57
N ILE A 176 -9.52 8.46 13.56
CA ILE A 176 -8.59 7.80 14.48
C ILE A 176 -7.39 7.36 13.66
N THR A 177 -6.30 8.10 13.77
CA THR A 177 -5.08 7.89 12.98
C THR A 177 -4.10 7.02 13.74
N HIS A 178 -3.68 5.92 13.12
CA HIS A 178 -2.79 4.92 13.68
C HIS A 178 -1.61 4.63 12.73
N PRO A 179 -0.36 4.89 13.13
CA PRO A 179 0.82 4.45 12.36
C PRO A 179 0.93 2.93 12.37
N ASP A 180 0.78 2.31 11.21
CA ASP A 180 0.86 0.86 11.05
C ASP A 180 2.32 0.42 10.88
N PRO A 181 2.82 -0.49 11.74
CA PRO A 181 4.13 -1.09 11.54
C PRO A 181 4.20 -1.80 10.19
N ILE A 182 5.33 -1.66 9.50
CA ILE A 182 5.60 -2.35 8.24
C ILE A 182 6.66 -3.42 8.49
N SER A 183 6.71 -4.44 7.62
CA SER A 183 7.75 -5.47 7.70
C SER A 183 9.14 -4.88 7.40
N ASP A 184 10.20 -5.57 7.84
CA ASP A 184 11.57 -5.14 7.53
C ASP A 184 11.82 -5.08 6.01
N ALA A 185 11.25 -6.01 5.25
CA ALA A 185 11.32 -6.02 3.78
C ALA A 185 10.64 -4.78 3.17
N ASP A 186 9.45 -4.41 3.66
CA ASP A 186 8.76 -3.20 3.21
C ASP A 186 9.52 -1.92 3.63
N ALA A 187 10.16 -1.92 4.80
CA ALA A 187 10.98 -0.81 5.27
C ALA A 187 12.20 -0.59 4.37
N ASP A 188 12.89 -1.67 3.99
CA ASP A 188 14.00 -1.64 3.04
C ASP A 188 13.55 -1.16 1.65
N ALA A 189 12.36 -1.60 1.20
CA ALA A 189 11.78 -1.17 -0.07
C ALA A 189 11.45 0.33 -0.07
N VAL A 190 10.88 0.84 1.02
CA VAL A 190 10.61 2.28 1.23
C VAL A 190 11.92 3.07 1.19
N ALA A 191 12.95 2.62 1.91
CA ALA A 191 14.26 3.28 1.92
C ALA A 191 14.86 3.35 0.50
N ARG A 192 14.75 2.26 -0.27
CA ARG A 192 15.18 2.19 -1.66
C ARG A 192 14.40 3.16 -2.56
N TYR A 193 13.07 3.22 -2.43
CA TYR A 193 12.23 4.16 -3.16
C TYR A 193 12.60 5.62 -2.86
N ILE A 194 12.83 5.97 -1.58
CA ILE A 194 13.24 7.31 -1.17
C ILE A 194 14.59 7.65 -1.81
N ARG A 195 15.55 6.71 -1.80
CA ARG A 195 16.87 6.92 -2.40
C ARG A 195 16.77 7.14 -3.92
N ILE A 196 16.01 6.30 -4.63
CA ILE A 196 15.76 6.46 -6.07
C ILE A 196 15.16 7.84 -6.38
N THR A 197 14.14 8.24 -5.62
CA THR A 197 13.46 9.53 -5.82
C THR A 197 14.40 10.70 -5.61
N ARG A 198 15.24 10.65 -4.57
CA ARG A 198 16.27 11.66 -4.31
C ARG A 198 17.34 11.71 -5.40
N LEU A 199 17.83 10.56 -5.87
CA LEU A 199 18.82 10.49 -6.95
C LEU A 199 18.28 11.12 -8.23
N ARG A 200 17.02 10.83 -8.60
CA ARG A 200 16.40 11.45 -9.78
C ARG A 200 16.21 12.95 -9.64
N ALA A 201 15.82 13.43 -8.45
CA ALA A 201 15.72 14.85 -8.18
C ALA A 201 17.09 15.55 -8.31
N ASN A 202 18.14 14.93 -7.76
CA ASN A 202 19.51 15.45 -7.86
C ASN A 202 19.99 15.48 -9.32
N LEU A 203 19.81 14.39 -10.08
CA LEU A 203 20.16 14.33 -11.50
C LEU A 203 19.44 15.40 -12.32
N GLY A 204 18.17 15.66 -12.02
CA GLY A 204 17.39 16.72 -12.69
C GLY A 204 17.83 18.15 -12.34
N ALA A 205 18.64 18.33 -11.29
CA ALA A 205 19.15 19.62 -10.85
C ALA A 205 20.59 19.92 -11.28
N LEU A 206 21.33 18.91 -11.80
CA LEU A 206 22.71 19.07 -12.27
C LEU A 206 22.77 19.79 -13.62
N ASP A 207 23.84 20.54 -13.85
CA ASP A 207 24.15 21.06 -15.18
C ASP A 207 24.73 19.93 -16.05
N PRO A 208 24.17 19.69 -17.25
CA PRO A 208 24.55 18.54 -18.07
C PRO A 208 26.00 18.60 -18.60
N VAL A 209 26.64 19.78 -18.59
CA VAL A 209 28.01 19.98 -19.09
C VAL A 209 29.00 20.15 -17.95
N ALA A 210 28.69 20.99 -16.97
CA ALA A 210 29.59 21.28 -15.86
C ALA A 210 29.69 20.12 -14.85
N ASP A 211 28.62 19.35 -14.68
CA ASP A 211 28.53 18.29 -13.67
C ASP A 211 28.56 16.87 -14.27
N ALA A 212 29.08 16.70 -15.49
CA ALA A 212 29.01 15.45 -16.25
C ALA A 212 29.52 14.22 -15.47
N ASP A 213 30.69 14.32 -14.82
CA ASP A 213 31.26 13.21 -14.04
C ASP A 213 30.42 12.87 -12.80
N CYS A 214 29.83 13.88 -12.15
CA CYS A 214 28.91 13.70 -11.03
C CYS A 214 27.62 13.00 -11.50
N ALA A 215 27.07 13.42 -12.64
CA ALA A 215 25.88 12.84 -13.23
C ALA A 215 26.08 11.35 -13.58
N VAL A 216 27.25 10.97 -14.12
CA VAL A 216 27.56 9.56 -14.43
C VAL A 216 27.53 8.69 -13.17
N GLY A 217 28.14 9.15 -12.07
CA GLY A 217 28.15 8.41 -10.80
C GLY A 217 26.75 8.19 -10.23
N LEU A 218 25.92 9.25 -10.19
CA LEU A 218 24.54 9.16 -9.70
C LEU A 218 23.64 8.32 -10.61
N ALA A 219 23.86 8.35 -11.94
CA ALA A 219 23.13 7.53 -12.89
C ALA A 219 23.46 6.04 -12.74
N ALA A 220 24.73 5.69 -12.47
CA ALA A 220 25.13 4.31 -12.21
C ALA A 220 24.49 3.78 -10.91
N GLU A 221 24.49 4.57 -9.83
CA GLU A 221 23.82 4.21 -8.58
C GLU A 221 22.31 4.02 -8.79
N LEU A 222 21.67 4.93 -9.52
CA LEU A 222 20.25 4.84 -9.86
C LEU A 222 19.94 3.55 -10.62
N HIS A 223 20.74 3.20 -11.63
CA HIS A 223 20.55 2.00 -12.43
C HIS A 223 20.59 0.72 -11.57
N VAL A 224 21.52 0.65 -10.62
CA VAL A 224 21.63 -0.48 -9.69
C VAL A 224 20.39 -0.57 -8.78
N LEU A 225 19.92 0.55 -8.22
CA LEU A 225 18.73 0.52 -7.35
C LEU A 225 17.44 0.19 -8.11
N GLU A 226 17.33 0.65 -9.36
CA GLU A 226 16.20 0.32 -10.24
C GLU A 226 16.19 -1.16 -10.62
N SER A 227 17.35 -1.79 -10.83
CA SER A 227 17.44 -3.23 -11.14
C SER A 227 17.01 -4.10 -9.98
N TYR A 228 17.26 -3.71 -8.72
CA TYR A 228 16.70 -4.43 -7.57
C TYR A 228 15.18 -4.32 -7.45
N SER A 229 14.58 -3.31 -8.08
CA SER A 229 13.13 -3.06 -8.04
C SER A 229 12.38 -3.77 -9.18
N ARG A 230 13.10 -4.25 -10.21
CA ARG A 230 12.51 -4.95 -11.36
C ARG A 230 13.18 -6.32 -11.51
N ARG A 231 12.39 -7.38 -11.62
CA ARG A 231 12.92 -8.62 -12.18
C ARG A 231 12.75 -8.55 -13.68
N VAL A 232 13.81 -8.87 -14.44
CA VAL A 232 13.66 -9.10 -15.87
C VAL A 232 12.77 -10.35 -16.01
N PRO A 233 11.69 -10.33 -16.80
CA PRO A 233 10.98 -11.55 -17.14
C PRO A 233 12.00 -12.52 -17.74
N SER A 234 12.23 -13.66 -17.09
CA SER A 234 13.01 -14.72 -17.72
C SER A 234 12.29 -15.13 -18.99
N THR A 235 12.89 -14.84 -20.14
CA THR A 235 12.43 -15.34 -21.45
C THR A 235 12.70 -16.84 -21.66
N ASP A 236 13.14 -17.56 -20.64
CA ASP A 236 13.30 -19.02 -20.69
C ASP A 236 12.00 -19.72 -20.29
N ASP A 237 11.00 -19.69 -21.17
CA ASP A 237 10.05 -20.82 -21.30
C ASP A 237 9.41 -20.87 -22.71
N ARG A 238 10.22 -20.58 -23.74
CA ARG A 238 9.90 -20.94 -25.12
C ARG A 238 11.03 -21.81 -25.64
N THR A 239 10.66 -23.01 -26.10
CA THR A 239 11.51 -24.14 -26.53
C THR A 239 11.94 -24.99 -25.33
N VAL A 240 11.49 -26.24 -25.18
CA VAL A 240 11.76 -27.37 -26.09
C VAL A 240 10.53 -28.27 -26.27
N ARG A 241 10.45 -28.84 -27.48
CA ARG A 241 9.46 -29.79 -28.00
C ARG A 241 9.18 -30.99 -27.12
#